data_AF-A0A8K0NIV1-F1
#
_entry.id   AF-A0A8K0NIV1-F1
#
_cell.length_a   1.000
_cell.length_b   1.000
_cell.length_c   1.000
_cell.angle_alpha   90.00
_cell.angle_beta   90.00
_cell.angle_gamma   90.00
#
_symmetry.space_group_name_H-M   'P 1'
#
loop_
_entity.id
_entity.type
_entity.pdbx_description
1 polymer ?
#
loop_
_entity_poly.entity_id
_entity_poly.type
_entity_poly.pdbx_seq_one_letter_code
_entity_poly.pdbx_strand_id
1 'polypeptide(L)'
;MPSHLLTTTLSDLLHSTPSPPSTPAIGSPARILPQGHHLVYFPIQAAPSQLGPDGADPDHSPGAAYPRRMWAGGEVIFHPGWDKKLVLDGRPWRCREDIGGVDVRGAPGDDKVFVHVRRRYGLGHARDEDGGAGVWDIEERRTLVFMRREGLSSGGESPRRVIR
;
A
#
# COMPACT_ATOMS: atom_id res chain seq x y z
N MET A 1 -16.03 11.15 17.60
CA MET A 1 -16.18 10.84 16.15
C MET A 1 -15.75 9.40 15.94
N PRO A 2 -16.59 8.52 15.37
CA PRO A 2 -16.18 7.15 15.08
C PRO A 2 -14.99 7.12 14.10
N SER A 3 -13.97 6.34 14.44
CA SER A 3 -12.82 6.09 13.56
C SER A 3 -13.22 5.05 12.50
N HIS A 4 -13.05 5.37 11.21
CA HIS A 4 -13.42 4.45 10.12
C HIS A 4 -12.74 3.09 10.27
N LEU A 5 -11.42 3.05 10.44
CA LEU A 5 -10.69 1.78 10.60
C LEU A 5 -11.11 1.01 11.85
N LEU A 6 -11.38 1.71 12.96
CA LEU A 6 -11.87 1.06 14.18
C LEU A 6 -13.26 0.45 13.96
N THR A 7 -14.15 1.18 13.29
CA THR A 7 -15.48 0.67 12.91
C THR A 7 -15.35 -0.53 11.99
N THR A 8 -14.54 -0.47 10.94
CA THR A 8 -14.28 -1.61 10.04
C THR A 8 -13.77 -2.82 10.83
N THR A 9 -12.81 -2.61 11.73
CA THR A 9 -12.24 -3.67 12.57
C THR A 9 -13.29 -4.30 13.50
N LEU A 10 -14.07 -3.48 14.23
CA LEU A 10 -15.08 -3.97 15.16
C LEU A 10 -16.24 -4.65 14.44
N SER A 11 -16.67 -4.12 13.29
CA SER A 11 -17.72 -4.72 12.47
C SER A 11 -17.30 -6.10 11.97
N ASP A 12 -16.05 -6.25 11.54
CA ASP A 12 -15.48 -7.52 11.10
C ASP A 12 -15.40 -8.55 12.24
N LEU A 13 -14.84 -8.16 13.39
CA LEU A 13 -14.66 -9.08 14.52
C LEU A 13 -15.97 -9.47 15.20
N LEU A 14 -16.95 -8.55 15.26
CA LEU A 14 -18.23 -8.77 15.95
C LEU A 14 -19.35 -9.21 15.01
N HIS A 15 -19.08 -9.35 13.71
CA HIS A 15 -20.10 -9.64 12.68
C HIS A 15 -21.30 -8.68 12.77
N SER A 16 -21.01 -7.40 13.04
CA SER A 16 -22.02 -6.37 13.27
C SER A 16 -22.17 -5.44 12.07
N THR A 17 -23.37 -4.88 11.89
CA THR A 17 -23.64 -3.94 10.81
C THR A 17 -22.77 -2.69 10.95
N PRO A 18 -22.18 -2.20 9.85
CA PRO A 18 -21.30 -1.03 9.90
C PRO A 18 -22.06 0.22 10.35
N SER A 19 -21.43 0.98 11.24
CA SER A 19 -21.94 2.27 11.71
C SER A 19 -21.84 3.33 10.60
N PRO A 20 -22.75 4.32 10.54
CA PRO A 20 -22.64 5.41 9.58
C PRO A 20 -21.28 6.15 9.70
N PRO A 21 -20.75 6.67 8.58
CA PRO A 21 -19.49 7.38 8.57
C PRO A 21 -19.55 8.62 9.47
N SER A 22 -18.44 8.91 10.14
CA SER A 22 -18.30 10.15 10.90
C SER A 22 -17.80 11.28 10.02
N THR A 23 -18.30 12.49 10.26
CA THR A 23 -17.79 13.70 9.62
C THR A 23 -16.63 14.25 10.45
N PRO A 24 -15.46 14.56 9.86
CA PRO A 24 -14.35 15.13 10.61
C PRO A 24 -14.68 16.54 11.12
N ALA A 25 -14.20 16.88 12.32
CA ALA A 25 -14.23 18.25 12.83
C ALA A 25 -13.09 19.06 12.21
N ILE A 26 -13.43 20.17 11.55
CA ILE A 26 -12.47 21.05 10.88
C ILE A 26 -12.11 22.19 11.84
N GLY A 27 -10.82 22.34 12.17
CA GLY A 27 -10.33 23.47 12.94
C GLY A 27 -10.13 24.70 12.06
N SER A 28 -10.42 25.89 12.60
CA SER A 28 -10.14 27.19 11.95
C SER A 28 -9.17 28.01 12.81
N PRO A 29 -8.03 28.50 12.28
CA PRO A 29 -7.58 28.33 10.90
C PRO A 29 -7.10 26.90 10.62
N ALA A 30 -7.14 26.51 9.34
CA ALA A 30 -6.65 25.22 8.90
C ALA A 30 -5.14 25.09 9.17
N ARG A 31 -4.73 23.97 9.76
CA ARG A 31 -3.32 23.70 10.07
C ARG A 31 -2.66 22.99 8.89
N ILE A 32 -1.45 23.43 8.54
CA ILE A 32 -0.59 22.70 7.58
C ILE A 32 -0.25 21.34 8.19
N LEU A 33 -0.33 20.31 7.37
CA LEU A 33 0.08 18.96 7.73
C LEU A 33 1.59 18.82 7.44
N PRO A 34 2.44 18.50 8.44
CA PRO A 34 3.89 18.40 8.20
C PRO A 34 4.26 17.28 7.23
N GLN A 35 5.48 17.34 6.69
CA GLN A 35 6.01 16.28 5.82
C GLN A 35 5.95 14.92 6.50
N GLY A 36 5.52 13.90 5.75
CA GLY A 36 5.38 12.51 6.22
C GLY A 36 4.04 12.20 6.89
N HIS A 37 3.29 13.19 7.36
CA HIS A 37 2.03 12.94 8.07
C HIS A 37 0.90 12.45 7.15
N HIS A 38 0.98 12.69 5.83
CA HIS A 38 0.03 12.13 4.86
C HIS A 38 -0.03 10.60 4.91
N LEU A 39 1.04 9.92 5.35
CA LEU A 39 1.09 8.46 5.48
C LEU A 39 0.02 7.90 6.43
N VAL A 40 -0.43 8.69 7.40
CA VAL A 40 -1.48 8.29 8.36
C VAL A 40 -2.87 8.27 7.71
N TYR A 41 -3.08 9.05 6.66
CA TYR A 41 -4.41 9.26 6.05
C TYR A 41 -4.71 8.33 4.88
N PHE A 42 -3.72 7.57 4.41
CA PHE A 42 -3.88 6.57 3.35
C PHE A 42 -3.43 5.16 3.78
N PRO A 43 -3.96 4.63 4.91
CA PRO A 43 -3.64 3.27 5.35
C PRO A 43 -4.37 2.22 4.51
N ILE A 44 -4.00 0.95 4.70
CA ILE A 44 -4.77 -0.20 4.21
C ILE A 44 -6.22 -0.06 4.73
N GLN A 45 -7.20 -0.21 3.84
CA GLN A 45 -8.63 -0.12 4.18
C GLN A 45 -9.28 -1.50 4.37
N ALA A 46 -8.54 -2.58 4.13
CA ALA A 46 -9.02 -3.95 4.26
C ALA A 46 -9.39 -4.30 5.71
N ALA A 47 -10.46 -5.06 5.87
CA ALA A 47 -10.84 -5.61 7.17
C ALA A 47 -9.83 -6.68 7.62
N PRO A 48 -9.65 -6.92 8.94
CA PRO A 48 -8.74 -7.94 9.45
C PRO A 48 -8.91 -9.32 8.80
N SER A 49 -10.15 -9.76 8.57
CA SER A 49 -10.47 -11.04 7.92
C SER A 49 -10.02 -11.14 6.45
N GLN A 50 -9.73 -10.02 5.81
CA GLN A 50 -9.27 -9.93 4.42
C GLN A 50 -7.74 -9.85 4.31
N LEU A 51 -7.03 -9.67 5.42
CA LEU A 51 -5.58 -9.62 5.42
C LEU A 51 -4.98 -11.03 5.31
N GLY A 52 -3.78 -11.10 4.76
CA GLY A 52 -2.97 -12.31 4.79
C GLY A 52 -2.65 -12.77 6.22
N PRO A 53 -2.22 -14.02 6.43
CA PRO A 53 -1.89 -14.54 7.75
C PRO A 53 -0.81 -13.75 8.51
N ASP A 54 0.00 -12.98 7.80
CA ASP A 54 1.04 -12.10 8.33
C ASP A 54 0.62 -10.61 8.35
N GLY A 55 -0.67 -10.34 8.16
CA GLY A 55 -1.26 -9.00 8.16
C GLY A 55 -1.04 -8.18 6.88
N ALA A 56 -0.44 -8.75 5.81
CA ALA A 56 -0.33 -8.03 4.54
C ALA A 56 -1.68 -7.87 3.85
N ASP A 57 -1.82 -6.73 3.17
CA ASP A 57 -2.83 -6.57 2.13
C ASP A 57 -2.55 -7.56 0.97
N PRO A 58 -3.53 -8.38 0.56
CA PRO A 58 -3.39 -9.27 -0.59
C PRO A 58 -2.99 -8.55 -1.89
N ASP A 59 -3.42 -7.30 -2.09
CA ASP A 59 -3.08 -6.51 -3.28
C ASP A 59 -1.59 -6.10 -3.29
N HIS A 60 -0.92 -6.18 -2.12
CA HIS A 60 0.49 -5.86 -1.93
C HIS A 60 1.35 -7.11 -1.73
N SER A 61 0.83 -8.29 -2.07
CA SER A 61 1.51 -9.57 -1.91
C SER A 61 1.49 -10.36 -3.23
N PRO A 62 2.64 -10.86 -3.73
CA PRO A 62 2.70 -11.72 -4.91
C PRO A 62 2.22 -13.16 -4.63
N GLY A 63 1.52 -13.39 -3.52
CA GLY A 63 0.93 -14.67 -3.13
C GLY A 63 1.83 -15.55 -2.27
N ALA A 64 1.31 -16.74 -1.92
CA ALA A 64 1.89 -17.64 -0.91
C ALA A 64 3.29 -18.20 -1.24
N ALA A 65 3.74 -18.09 -2.50
CA ALA A 65 5.07 -18.51 -2.90
C ALA A 65 6.19 -17.61 -2.33
N TYR A 66 5.87 -16.35 -1.99
CA TYR A 66 6.82 -15.39 -1.44
C TYR A 66 6.37 -14.87 -0.07
N PRO A 67 6.41 -15.72 0.98
CA PRO A 67 5.90 -15.37 2.29
C PRO A 67 6.79 -14.37 3.04
N ARG A 68 8.03 -14.15 2.59
CA ARG A 68 8.97 -13.24 3.23
C ARG A 68 9.08 -11.97 2.41
N ARG A 69 9.01 -10.82 3.07
CA ARG A 69 9.16 -9.50 2.45
C ARG A 69 10.02 -8.55 3.26
N MET A 70 10.62 -7.58 2.59
CA MET A 70 11.42 -6.53 3.22
C MET A 70 11.24 -5.22 2.45
N TRP A 71 11.32 -4.10 3.17
CA TRP A 71 11.46 -2.78 2.54
C TRP A 71 12.94 -2.55 2.20
N ALA A 72 13.26 -2.45 0.91
CA ALA A 72 14.64 -2.29 0.44
C ALA A 72 15.03 -0.84 0.14
N GLY A 73 14.12 0.12 0.33
CA GLY A 73 14.39 1.54 0.15
C GLY A 73 13.24 2.27 -0.51
N GLY A 74 13.39 3.58 -0.62
CA GLY A 74 12.36 4.45 -1.18
C GLY A 74 12.73 5.91 -1.03
N GLU A 75 11.88 6.77 -1.60
CA GLU A 75 12.01 8.22 -1.50
C GLU A 75 10.62 8.85 -1.46
N VAL A 76 10.55 10.05 -0.88
CA VAL A 76 9.35 10.89 -0.90
C VAL A 76 9.76 12.28 -1.35
N ILE A 77 9.11 12.77 -2.40
CA ILE A 77 9.34 14.07 -3.02
C ILE A 77 8.12 14.93 -2.74
N PHE A 78 8.37 16.12 -2.18
CA PHE A 78 7.34 17.14 -1.96
C PHE A 78 7.54 18.25 -2.98
N HIS A 79 6.56 18.46 -3.86
CA HIS A 79 6.66 19.43 -4.95
C HIS A 79 6.42 20.87 -4.45
N PRO A 80 7.01 21.90 -5.10
CA PRO A 80 6.83 23.29 -4.69
C PRO A 80 5.35 23.67 -4.48
N GLY A 81 5.05 24.27 -3.32
CA GLY A 81 3.70 24.67 -2.94
C GLY A 81 2.83 23.59 -2.27
N TRP A 82 3.39 22.40 -2.00
CA TRP A 82 2.71 21.34 -1.24
C TRP A 82 2.15 21.82 0.12
N ASP A 83 2.89 22.69 0.80
CA ASP A 83 2.62 23.24 2.13
C ASP A 83 1.38 24.14 2.18
N LYS A 84 1.02 24.76 1.04
CA LYS A 84 -0.18 25.57 0.90
C LYS A 84 -1.44 24.73 0.65
N LYS A 85 -1.27 23.49 0.21
CA LYS A 85 -2.37 22.60 -0.20
C LYS A 85 -2.64 21.53 0.85
N LEU A 86 -1.60 20.93 1.42
CA LEU A 86 -1.71 19.83 2.39
C LEU A 86 -2.06 20.40 3.77
N VAL A 87 -3.30 20.82 3.92
CA VAL A 87 -3.86 21.46 5.12
C VAL A 87 -5.08 20.69 5.63
N LEU A 88 -5.32 20.76 6.94
CA LEU A 88 -6.44 20.11 7.62
C LEU A 88 -7.72 20.96 7.54
N ASP A 89 -8.26 21.11 6.33
CA ASP A 89 -9.47 21.91 6.06
C ASP A 89 -10.68 21.10 5.55
N GLY A 90 -10.59 19.77 5.62
CA GLY A 90 -11.65 18.86 5.22
C GLY A 90 -11.79 18.64 3.71
N ARG A 91 -10.98 19.29 2.86
CA ARG A 91 -10.97 18.97 1.44
C ARG A 91 -10.43 17.56 1.19
N PRO A 92 -11.01 16.81 0.23
CA PRO A 92 -10.58 15.45 -0.05
C PRO A 92 -9.22 15.43 -0.76
N TRP A 93 -8.31 14.64 -0.20
CA TRP A 93 -7.06 14.26 -0.84
C TRP A 93 -7.18 12.86 -1.41
N ARG A 94 -6.47 12.60 -2.52
CA ARG A 94 -6.39 11.27 -3.15
C ARG A 94 -4.97 10.76 -3.10
N CYS A 95 -4.85 9.44 -3.00
CA CYS A 95 -3.64 8.69 -3.25
C CYS A 95 -3.89 7.77 -4.45
N ARG A 96 -3.07 7.89 -5.50
CA ARG A 96 -3.03 6.93 -6.59
C ARG A 96 -1.78 6.07 -6.44
N GLU A 97 -1.98 4.76 -6.44
CA GLU A 97 -0.89 3.79 -6.39
C GLU A 97 -0.77 3.05 -7.73
N ASP A 98 0.47 2.76 -8.12
CA ASP A 98 0.79 1.96 -9.31
C ASP A 98 2.13 1.23 -9.17
N ILE A 99 2.31 0.15 -9.95
CA ILE A 99 3.58 -0.55 -10.07
C ILE A 99 4.44 0.20 -11.09
N GLY A 100 5.54 0.80 -10.63
CA GLY A 100 6.53 1.48 -11.46
C GLY A 100 7.50 0.53 -12.15
N GLY A 101 7.65 -0.70 -11.66
CA GLY A 101 8.51 -1.72 -12.26
C GLY A 101 8.66 -2.95 -11.37
N VAL A 102 9.12 -4.05 -11.98
CA VAL A 102 9.43 -5.32 -11.30
C VAL A 102 10.76 -5.84 -11.81
N ASP A 103 11.70 -6.09 -10.90
CA ASP A 103 12.98 -6.74 -11.20
C ASP A 103 13.06 -8.10 -10.47
N VAL A 104 13.56 -9.13 -11.14
CA VAL A 104 13.91 -10.40 -10.52
C VAL A 104 15.43 -10.53 -10.47
N ARG A 105 15.98 -10.79 -9.29
CA ARG A 105 17.44 -10.88 -9.08
C ARG A 105 17.80 -12.13 -8.29
N GLY A 106 18.89 -12.79 -8.67
CA GLY A 106 19.37 -14.01 -8.02
C GLY A 106 19.32 -15.24 -8.94
N ALA A 107 19.78 -16.37 -8.43
CA ALA A 107 19.72 -17.65 -9.15
C ALA A 107 18.30 -18.26 -9.07
N PRO A 108 17.88 -19.08 -10.04
CA PRO A 108 16.61 -19.79 -9.97
C PRO A 108 16.47 -20.59 -8.67
N GLY A 109 15.41 -20.33 -7.89
CA GLY A 109 15.17 -20.98 -6.60
C GLY A 109 15.69 -20.21 -5.39
N ASP A 110 16.55 -19.19 -5.60
CA ASP A 110 16.95 -18.18 -4.61
C ASP A 110 16.72 -16.75 -5.16
N ASP A 111 15.83 -16.64 -6.14
CA ASP A 111 15.44 -15.39 -6.76
C ASP A 111 14.60 -14.54 -5.81
N LYS A 112 14.88 -13.23 -5.85
CA LYS A 112 14.17 -12.19 -5.11
C LYS A 112 13.46 -11.30 -6.10
N VAL A 113 12.20 -10.99 -5.81
CA VAL A 113 11.36 -10.12 -6.64
C VAL A 113 11.33 -8.74 -6.01
N PHE A 114 11.91 -7.75 -6.69
CA PHE A 114 11.87 -6.35 -6.32
C PHE A 114 10.69 -5.70 -7.03
N VAL A 115 9.76 -5.13 -6.28
CA VAL A 115 8.60 -4.41 -6.80
C VAL A 115 8.74 -2.95 -6.43
N HIS A 116 8.78 -2.09 -7.45
CA HIS A 116 8.82 -0.65 -7.28
C HIS A 116 7.38 -0.12 -7.28
N VAL A 117 6.89 0.26 -6.11
CA VAL A 117 5.56 0.85 -5.91
C VAL A 117 5.68 2.36 -5.95
N ARG A 118 4.82 3.03 -6.71
CA ARG A 118 4.71 4.48 -6.75
C ARG A 118 3.36 4.90 -6.18
N ARG A 119 3.37 5.82 -5.21
CA ARG A 119 2.19 6.46 -4.65
C ARG A 119 2.24 7.95 -4.92
N ARG A 120 1.14 8.53 -5.36
CA ARG A 120 1.06 9.94 -5.73
C ARG A 120 -0.13 10.58 -5.05
N TYR A 121 0.11 11.71 -4.40
CA TYR A 121 -0.87 12.37 -3.53
C TYR A 121 -1.18 13.77 -4.04
N GLY A 122 -2.45 14.14 -3.99
CA GLY A 122 -2.87 15.47 -4.40
C GLY A 122 -4.28 15.81 -3.94
N LEU A 123 -4.56 17.11 -3.92
CA LEU A 123 -5.88 17.66 -3.63
C LEU A 123 -6.86 17.39 -4.79
N GLY A 124 -8.04 16.81 -4.53
CA GLY A 124 -9.14 16.81 -5.50
C GLY A 124 -10.07 15.60 -5.50
N HIS A 125 -11.36 15.86 -5.77
CA HIS A 125 -12.39 14.89 -6.09
C HIS A 125 -13.21 15.36 -7.31
N ALA A 126 -12.59 15.36 -8.49
CA ALA A 126 -13.28 15.37 -9.76
C ALA A 126 -12.36 14.64 -10.75
N ARG A 127 -12.96 13.86 -11.66
CA ARG A 127 -12.25 13.39 -12.83
C ARG A 127 -11.67 14.63 -13.51
N ASP A 128 -10.38 14.61 -13.84
CA ASP A 128 -10.02 15.27 -15.09
C ASP A 128 -10.76 14.44 -16.16
N GLU A 129 -11.88 14.97 -16.66
CA GLU A 129 -12.58 14.43 -17.83
C GLU A 129 -11.71 14.54 -19.10
N ASP A 130 -10.60 15.27 -19.02
CA ASP A 130 -9.48 15.18 -19.93
C ASP A 130 -8.37 14.37 -19.27
N GLY A 131 -7.86 13.32 -19.93
CA GLY A 131 -6.79 12.45 -19.43
C GLY A 131 -5.41 13.12 -19.20
N GLY A 132 -5.37 14.36 -18.72
CA GLY A 132 -4.19 15.06 -18.26
C GLY A 132 -3.69 14.47 -16.94
N ALA A 133 -2.40 14.18 -16.87
CA ALA A 133 -1.76 13.87 -15.61
C ALA A 133 -1.77 15.14 -14.74
N GLY A 134 -2.76 15.30 -13.87
CA GLY A 134 -2.74 16.34 -12.84
C GLY A 134 -1.40 16.36 -12.10
N VAL A 135 -0.87 17.56 -11.84
CA VAL A 135 0.38 17.74 -11.10
C VAL A 135 0.16 17.24 -9.67
N TRP A 136 0.90 16.20 -9.28
CA TRP A 136 0.85 15.64 -7.93
C TRP A 136 1.60 16.55 -6.95
N ASP A 137 1.13 16.65 -5.72
CA ASP A 137 1.75 17.48 -4.68
C ASP A 137 2.86 16.72 -3.94
N ILE A 138 2.72 15.40 -3.85
CA ILE A 138 3.69 14.50 -3.23
C ILE A 138 3.82 13.25 -4.10
N GLU A 139 5.05 12.81 -4.33
CA GLU A 139 5.35 11.51 -4.93
C GLU A 139 6.17 10.66 -3.98
N GLU A 140 5.74 9.44 -3.77
CA GLU A 140 6.42 8.45 -2.95
C GLU A 140 6.78 7.25 -3.82
N ARG A 141 8.00 6.75 -3.67
CA ARG A 141 8.46 5.50 -4.27
C ARG A 141 8.93 4.57 -3.18
N ARG A 142 8.49 3.31 -3.23
CA ARG A 142 8.93 2.24 -2.33
C ARG A 142 9.42 1.07 -3.14
N THR A 143 10.51 0.46 -2.71
CA THR A 143 11.00 -0.81 -3.25
C THR A 143 10.73 -1.90 -2.23
N LEU A 144 9.79 -2.78 -2.55
CA LEU A 144 9.49 -3.97 -1.75
C LEU A 144 10.24 -5.15 -2.34
N VAL A 145 10.83 -5.98 -1.48
CA VAL A 145 11.50 -7.22 -1.90
C VAL A 145 10.71 -8.38 -1.35
N PHE A 146 10.39 -9.32 -2.22
CA PHE A 146 9.72 -10.57 -1.90
C PHE A 146 10.68 -11.74 -2.13
N MET A 147 10.75 -12.64 -1.17
CA MET A 147 11.67 -13.78 -1.14
C MET A 147 10.87 -15.07 -1.10
N ARG A 148 11.27 -16.04 -1.92
CA ARG A 148 10.62 -17.35 -1.97
C ARG A 148 10.66 -18.06 -0.62
N ARG A 149 9.66 -18.91 -0.42
CA ARG A 149 9.67 -19.93 0.62
C ARG A 149 10.79 -20.95 0.34
N GLU A 150 11.62 -21.19 1.32
CA GLU A 150 12.67 -22.21 1.23
C GLU A 150 12.04 -23.61 1.07
N GLY A 151 12.61 -24.43 0.20
CA GLY A 151 12.15 -25.81 -0.07
C GLY A 151 11.15 -25.98 -1.22
N LEU A 152 10.69 -24.90 -1.87
CA LEU A 152 9.94 -24.95 -3.14
C LEU A 152 10.91 -24.81 -4.33
N SER A 153 11.98 -25.61 -4.35
CA SER A 153 12.72 -25.82 -5.59
C SER A 153 11.79 -26.57 -6.55
N SER A 154 11.66 -26.10 -7.80
CA SER A 154 11.04 -26.84 -8.89
C SER A 154 11.90 -28.05 -9.26
N GLY A 155 11.96 -29.04 -8.36
CA GLY A 155 12.60 -30.32 -8.56
C GLY A 155 11.55 -31.31 -9.00
N GLY A 156 11.43 -31.52 -10.31
CA GLY A 156 10.78 -32.73 -10.81
C GLY A 156 11.47 -33.94 -10.21
N GLU A 157 10.73 -34.71 -9.41
CA GLU A 157 11.19 -35.94 -8.81
C GLU A 157 11.45 -36.96 -9.94
N SER A 158 12.71 -37.09 -10.38
CA SER A 158 13.11 -38.22 -11.19
C SER A 158 13.24 -39.45 -10.28
N PRO A 159 12.51 -40.55 -10.53
CA PRO A 159 12.53 -41.70 -9.66
C PRO A 159 13.94 -42.31 -9.64
N ARG A 160 14.50 -42.45 -8.44
CA ARG A 160 15.78 -43.15 -8.23
C ARG A 160 15.62 -44.60 -8.67
N ARG A 161 16.27 -44.96 -9.78
CA ARG A 161 16.38 -46.34 -10.26
C ARG A 161 17.26 -47.12 -9.27
N VAL A 162 16.63 -47.98 -8.48
CA VAL A 162 17.33 -48.96 -7.65
C VAL A 162 17.98 -49.97 -8.60
N ILE A 163 19.31 -50.01 -8.63
CA ILE A 163 20.06 -51.08 -9.28
C ILE A 163 20.20 -52.19 -8.24
N ARG A 164 19.75 -53.39 -8.61
CA ARG A 164 19.84 -54.63 -7.83
C ARG A 164 21.28 -55.10 -7.69
#